data_AF-H1V4Q3-F1
#
_entry.id   AF-H1V4Q3-F1
#
_cell.length_a   1.000
_cell.length_b   1.000
_cell.length_c   1.000
_cell.angle_alpha   90.00
_cell.angle_beta   90.00
_cell.angle_gamma   90.00
#
_symmetry.space_group_name_H-M   'P 1'
#
loop_
_entity.id
_entity.type
_entity.pdbx_description
1 polymer ?
#
loop_
_entity_poly.entity_id
_entity_poly.type
_entity_poly.pdbx_seq_one_letter_code
_entity_poly.pdbx_strand_id
1 'polypeptide(L)'
;MYRVNPFTYIMEGFLTVGLANAPVTCSPTELLVFSAPSGSSCGDYMAEYIGNAGGYLIDGNASECQFCGMADTNAFLSGMNMSFENRWRDFGFVWAFCVFNVAAAAFLYWVARVPRNDFKKK
;
A
#
# COMPACT_ATOMS: atom_id res chain seq x y z
N MET A 1 2.53 16.72 3.52
CA MET A 1 2.38 16.28 4.93
C MET A 1 2.44 14.76 5.12
N TYR A 2 2.03 13.92 4.18
CA TYR A 2 2.11 12.44 4.29
C TYR A 2 3.51 11.87 4.65
N ARG A 3 4.60 12.49 4.16
CA ARG A 3 5.97 11.98 4.37
C ARG A 3 6.61 12.33 5.71
N VAL A 4 5.97 13.18 6.52
CA VAL A 4 6.49 13.58 7.84
C VAL A 4 5.85 12.77 8.96
N ASN A 5 4.71 12.12 8.69
CA ASN A 5 4.04 11.27 9.66
C ASN A 5 4.65 9.85 9.63
N PRO A 6 5.35 9.41 10.69
CA PRO A 6 5.90 8.05 10.75
C PRO A 6 4.83 6.96 10.64
N PHE A 7 3.58 7.26 11.02
CA PHE A 7 2.47 6.33 10.92
C PHE A 7 2.13 5.94 9.48
N THR A 8 2.38 6.83 8.52
CA THR A 8 2.15 6.54 7.09
C THR A 8 3.08 5.42 6.61
N TYR A 9 4.35 5.44 7.03
CA TYR A 9 5.33 4.39 6.68
C TYR A 9 5.04 3.06 7.39
N ILE A 10 4.55 3.11 8.63
CA ILE A 10 4.14 1.89 9.35
C ILE A 10 2.95 1.23 8.65
N MET A 11 1.94 2.02 8.27
CA MET A 11 0.75 1.50 7.59
C MET A 11 1.07 1.01 6.17
N GLU A 12 1.89 1.72 5.39
CA GLU A 12 2.37 1.26 4.08
C GLU A 12 3.13 -0.08 4.22
N GLY A 13 4.07 -0.18 5.16
CA GLY A 13 4.80 -1.42 5.41
C GLY A 13 3.92 -2.58 5.89
N PHE A 14 2.99 -2.34 6.81
CA PHE A 14 2.10 -3.38 7.34
C PHE A 14 1.14 -3.91 6.28
N LEU A 15 0.48 -3.01 5.53
CA LEU A 15 -0.47 -3.40 4.48
C LEU A 15 0.22 -4.09 3.31
N THR A 16 1.37 -3.56 2.86
CA THR A 16 2.11 -4.20 1.76
C THR A 16 2.64 -5.57 2.16
N VAL A 17 3.15 -5.77 3.38
CA VAL A 17 3.61 -7.10 3.81
C VAL A 17 2.46 -8.07 4.08
N GLY A 18 1.35 -7.59 4.63
CA GLY A 18 0.22 -8.43 5.01
C GLY A 18 -0.70 -8.82 3.85
N LEU A 19 -0.83 -7.98 2.83
CA LEU A 19 -1.80 -8.16 1.73
C LEU A 19 -1.17 -8.33 0.35
N ALA A 20 0.11 -8.02 0.12
CA ALA A 20 0.65 -8.10 -1.24
C ALA A 20 0.68 -9.53 -1.79
N ASN A 21 0.56 -9.63 -3.12
CA ASN A 21 0.65 -10.86 -3.91
C ASN A 21 -0.41 -11.94 -3.58
N ALA A 22 -1.52 -11.57 -2.94
CA ALA A 22 -2.64 -12.50 -2.77
C ALA A 22 -3.61 -12.41 -3.99
N PRO A 23 -4.07 -13.56 -4.50
CA PRO A 23 -5.12 -13.57 -5.51
C PRO A 23 -6.44 -13.10 -4.91
N VAL A 24 -7.16 -12.23 -5.62
CA VAL A 24 -8.46 -11.72 -5.19
C VAL A 24 -9.56 -12.52 -5.87
N THR A 25 -10.50 -13.03 -5.07
CA THR A 25 -11.72 -13.69 -5.58
C THR A 25 -12.94 -12.84 -5.23
N CYS A 26 -13.55 -12.20 -6.22
CA CYS A 26 -14.77 -11.40 -6.05
C CYS A 26 -15.95 -12.25 -5.56
N SER A 27 -16.75 -11.67 -4.66
CA SER A 27 -18.07 -12.17 -4.27
C SER A 27 -19.11 -11.91 -5.39
N PRO A 28 -20.22 -12.68 -5.48
CA PRO A 28 -21.30 -12.39 -6.44
C PRO A 28 -21.85 -10.96 -6.39
N THR A 29 -21.74 -10.28 -5.25
CA THR A 29 -22.17 -8.88 -5.08
C THR A 29 -21.18 -7.85 -5.61
N GLU A 30 -19.92 -8.24 -5.83
CA GLU A 30 -18.85 -7.38 -6.35
C GLU A 30 -18.62 -7.59 -7.85
N LEU A 31 -19.24 -8.62 -8.41
CA LEU A 31 -19.21 -8.89 -9.84
C LEU A 31 -20.06 -7.85 -10.57
N LEU A 32 -19.44 -7.20 -11.55
CA LEU A 32 -20.14 -6.33 -12.50
C LEU A 32 -20.79 -7.22 -13.54
N VAL A 33 -22.14 -7.20 -13.56
CA VAL A 33 -22.95 -7.96 -14.50
C VAL A 33 -23.43 -7.05 -15.62
N PHE A 34 -23.09 -7.37 -16.87
CA PHE A 34 -23.50 -6.61 -18.04
C PHE A 34 -23.56 -7.51 -19.28
N SER A 35 -24.19 -7.05 -20.36
CA SER A 35 -24.29 -7.82 -21.61
C SER A 35 -23.26 -7.36 -22.63
N ALA A 36 -22.60 -8.31 -23.29
CA ALA A 36 -21.71 -8.01 -24.41
C ALA A 36 -22.52 -7.49 -25.62
N PRO A 37 -21.95 -6.60 -26.45
CA PRO A 37 -22.57 -6.17 -27.70
C PRO A 37 -22.91 -7.35 -28.63
N SER A 38 -23.96 -7.19 -29.44
CA SER A 38 -24.47 -8.24 -30.32
C SER A 38 -23.38 -8.75 -31.26
N GLY A 39 -22.99 -10.02 -31.10
CA GLY A 39 -22.00 -10.70 -31.96
C GLY A 39 -20.58 -10.80 -31.40
N SER A 40 -20.32 -10.31 -30.17
CA SER A 40 -19.03 -10.49 -29.47
C SER A 40 -19.19 -11.32 -28.19
N SER A 41 -18.19 -12.12 -27.83
CA SER A 41 -18.10 -12.73 -26.51
C SER A 41 -17.65 -11.72 -25.45
N CYS A 42 -17.93 -11.98 -24.17
CA CYS A 42 -17.42 -11.15 -23.08
C CYS A 42 -15.89 -11.06 -23.07
N GLY A 43 -15.23 -12.17 -23.41
CA GLY A 43 -13.77 -12.24 -23.55
C GLY A 43 -13.27 -11.31 -24.65
N ASP A 44 -13.89 -11.33 -25.83
CA ASP A 44 -13.48 -10.48 -26.95
C ASP A 44 -13.69 -9.00 -26.65
N TYR A 45 -14.83 -8.66 -26.03
CA TYR A 45 -15.16 -7.28 -25.68
C TYR A 45 -14.24 -6.71 -24.58
N MET A 46 -13.89 -7.51 -23.58
CA MET A 46 -13.08 -7.05 -22.44
C MET A 46 -11.57 -7.28 -22.60
N ALA A 47 -11.10 -7.97 -23.64
CA ALA A 47 -9.68 -8.32 -23.80
C ALA A 47 -8.75 -7.10 -23.69
N GLU A 48 -9.08 -6.01 -24.39
CA GLU A 48 -8.28 -4.77 -24.35
C GLU A 48 -8.37 -4.08 -22.99
N TYR A 49 -9.55 -4.06 -22.37
CA TYR A 49 -9.75 -3.45 -21.06
C TYR A 49 -8.97 -4.21 -19.97
N ILE A 50 -9.05 -5.54 -19.96
CA ILE A 50 -8.32 -6.38 -19.00
C ILE A 50 -6.81 -6.26 -19.21
N GLY A 51 -6.35 -6.15 -20.46
CA GLY A 51 -4.93 -5.94 -20.75
C GLY A 51 -4.38 -4.61 -20.19
N ASN A 52 -5.20 -3.57 -20.14
CA ASN A 52 -4.78 -2.23 -19.68
C ASN A 52 -5.09 -1.95 -18.20
N ALA A 53 -6.27 -2.32 -17.73
CA ALA A 53 -6.78 -2.02 -16.39
C ALA A 53 -6.68 -3.21 -15.42
N GLY A 54 -6.42 -4.42 -15.93
CA GLY A 54 -6.43 -5.64 -15.13
C GLY A 54 -7.85 -6.15 -14.82
N GLY A 55 -7.92 -7.04 -13.83
CA GLY A 55 -9.15 -7.75 -13.47
C GLY A 55 -9.30 -9.07 -14.23
N TYR A 56 -10.44 -9.73 -14.03
CA TYR A 56 -10.71 -11.02 -14.68
C TYR A 56 -12.21 -11.24 -14.89
N LEU A 57 -12.52 -12.10 -15.85
CA LEU A 57 -13.87 -12.58 -16.14
C LEU A 57 -14.09 -13.95 -15.51
N ILE A 58 -15.29 -14.19 -14.98
CA ILE A 58 -15.70 -15.52 -14.51
C ILE A 58 -15.95 -16.45 -15.70
N ASP A 59 -16.69 -15.94 -16.69
CA ASP A 59 -16.98 -16.64 -17.94
C ASP A 59 -16.79 -15.69 -19.12
N GLY A 60 -15.81 -15.97 -19.98
CA GLY A 60 -15.52 -15.20 -21.18
C GLY A 60 -16.43 -15.54 -22.37
N ASN A 61 -17.12 -16.69 -22.33
CA ASN A 61 -17.93 -17.20 -23.45
C ASN A 61 -19.43 -16.91 -23.30
N ALA A 62 -19.85 -16.42 -22.13
CA ALA A 62 -21.23 -16.04 -21.90
C ALA A 62 -21.63 -14.79 -22.69
N SER A 63 -22.94 -14.64 -22.94
CA SER A 63 -23.54 -13.39 -23.42
C SER A 63 -23.81 -12.40 -22.27
N GLU A 64 -23.93 -12.92 -21.05
CA GLU A 64 -24.00 -12.16 -19.80
C GLU A 64 -22.63 -12.22 -19.10
N CYS A 65 -21.92 -11.10 -19.11
CA CYS A 65 -20.57 -10.96 -18.59
C CYS A 65 -20.59 -10.77 -17.09
N GLN A 66 -19.71 -11.47 -16.39
CA GLN A 66 -19.42 -11.26 -14.98
C GLN A 66 -17.95 -10.87 -14.81
N PHE A 67 -17.71 -9.61 -14.49
CA PHE A 67 -16.37 -9.03 -14.41
C PHE A 67 -15.99 -8.66 -12.97
N CYS A 68 -14.78 -9.03 -12.57
CA CYS A 68 -14.15 -8.62 -11.33
C CYS A 68 -13.04 -7.60 -11.63
N GLY A 69 -13.17 -6.39 -11.07
CA GLY A 69 -12.25 -5.28 -11.33
C GLY A 69 -10.86 -5.40 -10.70
N MET A 70 -10.63 -6.41 -9.85
CA MET A 70 -9.35 -6.63 -9.18
C MET A 70 -8.97 -8.10 -9.24
N ALA A 71 -7.85 -8.40 -9.91
CA ALA A 71 -7.29 -9.77 -9.95
C ALA A 71 -6.33 -10.03 -8.79
N ASP A 72 -5.53 -9.02 -8.41
CA ASP A 72 -4.49 -9.13 -7.40
C ASP A 72 -4.61 -8.00 -6.39
N THR A 73 -4.21 -8.27 -5.14
CA THR A 73 -4.18 -7.24 -4.10
C THR A 73 -3.11 -6.17 -4.37
N ASN A 74 -2.16 -6.44 -5.25
CA ASN A 74 -1.19 -5.45 -5.72
C ASN A 74 -1.88 -4.30 -6.49
N ALA A 75 -2.94 -4.58 -7.25
CA ALA A 75 -3.73 -3.54 -7.91
C ALA A 75 -4.40 -2.62 -6.86
N PHE A 76 -4.94 -3.21 -5.79
CA PHE A 76 -5.49 -2.45 -4.66
C PHE A 76 -4.42 -1.58 -3.98
N LEU A 77 -3.25 -2.14 -3.68
CA LEU A 77 -2.13 -1.40 -3.08
C LEU A 77 -1.66 -0.25 -3.98
N SER A 78 -1.58 -0.46 -5.30
CA SER A 78 -1.21 0.58 -6.26
C SER A 78 -2.21 1.73 -6.30
N GLY A 79 -3.50 1.45 -6.15
CA GLY A 79 -4.56 2.47 -6.06
C GLY A 79 -4.39 3.39 -4.84
N MET A 80 -3.81 2.88 -3.76
CA MET A 80 -3.45 3.67 -2.57
C MET A 80 -2.05 4.28 -2.63
N ASN A 81 -1.38 4.20 -3.79
CA ASN A 81 -0.01 4.64 -4.00
C ASN A 81 1.01 3.95 -3.07
N MET A 82 0.73 2.69 -2.69
CA MET A 82 1.58 1.84 -1.87
C MET A 82 2.21 0.75 -2.75
N SER A 83 3.50 0.49 -2.56
CA SER A 83 4.22 -0.55 -3.32
C SER A 83 4.96 -1.50 -2.39
N PHE A 84 4.88 -2.78 -2.68
CA PHE A 84 5.62 -3.82 -1.95
C PHE A 84 7.15 -3.64 -2.01
N GLU A 85 7.67 -2.95 -3.03
CA GLU A 85 9.10 -2.67 -3.16
C GLU A 85 9.60 -1.68 -2.10
N ASN A 86 8.71 -0.79 -1.61
CA ASN A 86 9.06 0.24 -0.64
C ASN A 86 9.24 -0.28 0.79
N ARG A 87 8.81 -1.53 1.09
CA ARG A 87 8.77 -2.07 2.45
C ARG A 87 10.06 -1.89 3.26
N TRP A 88 11.22 -2.07 2.62
CA TRP A 88 12.52 -1.95 3.29
C TRP A 88 12.91 -0.50 3.57
N ARG A 89 12.55 0.42 2.66
CA ARG A 89 12.73 1.86 2.86
C ARG A 89 11.87 2.34 4.03
N ASP A 90 10.61 1.92 4.05
CA ASP A 90 9.65 2.36 5.06
C ASP A 90 10.02 1.80 6.44
N PHE A 91 10.48 0.54 6.51
CA PHE A 91 11.08 -0.03 7.72
C PHE A 91 12.30 0.76 8.20
N GLY A 92 13.17 1.18 7.28
CA GLY A 92 14.32 2.02 7.59
C GLY A 92 13.93 3.37 8.19
N PHE A 93 12.90 4.03 7.67
CA PHE A 93 12.42 5.30 8.22
C PHE A 93 11.89 5.16 9.64
N VAL A 94 11.14 4.11 9.95
CA VAL A 94 10.67 3.83 11.32
C VAL A 94 11.85 3.71 12.28
N TRP A 95 12.89 2.96 11.91
CA TRP A 95 14.11 2.85 12.71
C TRP A 95 14.84 4.17 12.89
N ALA A 96 14.94 4.99 11.83
CA ALA A 96 15.56 6.30 11.90
C ALA A 96 14.84 7.21 12.93
N PHE A 97 13.49 7.20 12.95
CA PHE A 97 12.72 7.91 13.96
C PHE A 97 12.97 7.39 15.37
N CYS A 98 13.04 6.07 15.58
CA CYS A 98 13.36 5.48 16.88
C CYS A 98 14.73 5.94 17.40
N VAL A 99 15.77 5.84 16.55
CA VAL A 99 17.14 6.24 16.90
C VAL A 99 17.21 7.75 17.20
N PHE A 100 16.58 8.58 16.37
CA PHE A 100 16.52 10.02 16.59
C PHE A 100 15.87 10.38 17.94
N ASN A 101 14.74 9.76 18.28
CA ASN A 101 14.07 10.01 19.56
C ASN A 101 14.92 9.58 20.76
N VAL A 102 15.58 8.42 20.69
CA VAL A 102 16.50 7.95 21.75
C VAL A 102 17.69 8.91 21.91
N ALA A 103 18.31 9.32 20.80
CA ALA A 103 19.42 10.26 20.81
C ALA A 103 19.01 11.63 21.35
N ALA A 104 17.85 12.15 20.93
CA ALA A 104 17.31 13.41 21.42
C ALA A 104 16.98 13.33 22.92
N ALA A 105 16.39 12.24 23.39
CA ALA A 105 16.13 12.04 24.82
C ALA A 105 17.42 12.00 25.65
N ALA A 106 18.44 11.27 25.18
CA ALA A 106 19.74 11.21 25.84
C ALA A 106 20.46 12.57 25.84
N PHE A 107 20.42 13.28 24.71
CA PHE A 107 21.00 14.62 24.58
C PHE A 107 20.31 15.63 25.49
N LEU A 108 18.98 15.66 25.52
CA LEU A 108 18.20 16.54 26.40
C LEU A 108 18.42 16.20 27.87
N TYR A 109 18.49 14.91 28.22
CA TYR A 109 18.86 14.49 29.58
C TYR A 109 20.25 15.01 29.97
N TRP A 110 21.23 14.85 29.07
CA TRP A 110 22.58 15.36 29.29
C TRP A 110 22.57 16.88 29.47
N VAL A 111 21.94 17.65 28.58
CA VAL A 111 21.84 19.12 28.70
C VAL A 111 21.09 19.56 29.95
N ALA A 112 20.05 18.85 30.39
CA ALA A 112 19.25 19.26 31.54
C ALA A 112 19.88 18.88 32.89
N ARG A 113 20.70 17.82 32.95
CA ARG A 113 21.22 17.25 34.21
C ARG A 113 22.74 17.30 34.35
N VAL A 114 23.51 17.38 33.27
CA VAL A 114 24.97 17.25 33.28
C VAL A 114 25.74 18.57 33.24
N PRO A 115 25.33 19.67 32.57
CA PRO A 115 26.08 20.91 32.66
C PRO A 115 25.88 21.51 34.05
N ARG A 116 26.72 21.07 34.99
CA ARG A 116 27.11 21.89 36.13
C ARG A 116 27.80 23.11 35.53
N ASN A 117 27.20 24.28 35.72
CA ASN A 117 27.89 25.55 35.54
C ASN A 117 29.06 25.61 36.53
N ASP A 118 30.17 24.97 36.20
CA ASP A 118 31.47 25.29 36.78
C ASP A 118 32.02 26.53 36.04
N PHE A 119 31.26 27.63 36.05
CA PHE A 119 31.85 28.96 35.98
C PHE A 119 32.48 29.27 37.34
N LYS A 120 33.50 28.49 37.72
CA LYS A 120 34.55 28.98 38.62
C LYS A 120 35.29 30.08 37.88
N LYS A 121 34.83 31.32 37.99
CA LYS A 121 35.72 32.46 37.81
C LYS A 121 36.25 32.89 39.17
N LYS A 122 37.53 32.58 39.30
CA LYS A 122 38.53 33.08 40.24
C LYS A 122 38.49 34.59 40.38
#